data_AF-A0A2N4XF39-F1
#
_entry.id   AF-A0A2N4XF39-F1
#
_cell.length_a   1.000
_cell.length_b   1.000
_cell.length_c   1.000
_cell.angle_alpha   90.00
_cell.angle_beta   90.00
_cell.angle_gamma   90.00
#
_symmetry.space_group_name_H-M   'P 1'
#
loop_
_entity.id
_entity.type
_entity.pdbx_description
1 polymer ?
#
loop_
_entity_poly.entity_id
_entity_poly.type
_entity_poly.pdbx_seq_one_letter_code
_entity_poly.pdbx_strand_id
1 'polypeptide(L)'
;MNTTTNVTSGQYVLAPQPGVIAVLTLMSGTLTLEGSTESSTSLQVPNTNNQNTFTVTNGSAYAEGVINITYSIKGISNPQTAECHINFFLGTTQWEQDSSGSFPNDNTTILPAKSSGPLPTNFPVVPPTSGGSSGVDSLYQVLNPAMVFLVDYRPEHQTMLFRGNTPFAAPAVDNGQQAVDFDSLHTYMENQYISQTGKKDFPSQKEYVLRDVCLQSQESEGQSILWELESFGGTSLNQLNTQTWVPAEIPSVSPQRQMCNWQIEPHTQPGNDAFDWDSVKQLSDWMCPKHPNPKYYIYYIHCASGHDRTGIVASAYMIVNRGLSLNRSLIYGTTLAKQSATSGQVYADCQDLDGTNKGNIDPDRSRLMMIANIYDQTVLNIYNSQNNPDPAVTQLPAEAMSTDPAYVYSNYPWN
;
A
#
# COMPACT_ATOMS: atom_id res chain seq x y z
N MET A 1 18.54 -9.57 -31.52
CA MET A 1 18.49 -8.14 -31.90
C MET A 1 18.74 -7.35 -30.63
N ASN A 2 19.84 -6.60 -30.56
CA ASN A 2 20.11 -5.70 -29.43
C ASN A 2 19.19 -4.49 -29.59
N THR A 3 18.13 -4.41 -28.80
CA THR A 3 17.38 -3.18 -28.61
C THR A 3 18.24 -2.25 -27.76
N THR A 4 18.97 -1.34 -28.39
CA THR A 4 19.51 -0.15 -27.71
C THR A 4 18.34 0.62 -27.13
N THR A 5 18.15 0.54 -25.82
CA THR A 5 17.27 1.44 -25.08
C THR A 5 17.81 2.86 -25.25
N ASN A 6 16.99 3.75 -25.81
CA ASN A 6 17.36 5.15 -25.95
C ASN A 6 17.39 5.78 -24.56
N VAL A 7 18.59 5.93 -24.00
CA VAL A 7 18.79 6.66 -22.75
C VAL A 7 18.51 8.14 -23.01
N THR A 8 17.60 8.72 -22.24
CA THR A 8 17.29 10.15 -22.29
C THR A 8 17.93 10.82 -21.07
N SER A 9 18.43 12.05 -21.24
CA SER A 9 19.12 12.78 -20.18
C SER A 9 18.65 14.22 -20.04
N GLY A 10 18.73 14.77 -18.83
CA GLY A 10 18.49 16.19 -18.54
C GLY A 10 19.53 16.72 -17.53
N GLN A 11 19.87 17.99 -17.64
CA GLN A 11 20.81 18.66 -16.72
C GLN A 11 20.07 19.61 -15.78
N TYR A 12 20.38 19.54 -14.50
CA TYR A 12 19.69 20.26 -13.43
C TYR A 12 20.68 20.83 -12.41
N VAL A 13 20.23 21.82 -11.63
CA VAL A 13 21.07 22.52 -10.64
C VAL A 13 20.38 22.57 -9.28
N LEU A 14 20.92 21.82 -8.30
CA LEU A 14 20.45 21.81 -6.91
C LEU A 14 21.07 22.98 -6.16
N ALA A 15 20.24 23.84 -5.56
CA ALA A 15 20.70 25.04 -4.87
C ALA A 15 20.06 25.18 -3.46
N PRO A 16 20.58 24.49 -2.43
CA PRO A 16 20.13 24.69 -1.05
C PRO A 16 20.46 26.08 -0.52
N GLN A 17 19.55 26.64 0.27
CA GLN A 17 19.79 27.90 1.00
C GLN A 17 20.77 27.71 2.18
N PRO A 18 21.40 28.80 2.66
CA PRO A 18 22.24 28.73 3.86
C PRO A 18 21.47 28.14 5.04
N GLY A 19 22.07 27.16 5.72
CA GLY A 19 21.46 26.45 6.85
C GLY A 19 20.67 25.20 6.45
N VAL A 20 20.63 24.84 5.16
CA VAL A 20 19.96 23.64 4.65
C VAL A 20 20.97 22.65 4.10
N ILE A 21 20.90 21.40 4.56
CA ILE A 21 21.54 20.24 3.91
C ILE A 21 20.46 19.59 3.07
N ALA A 22 20.71 19.34 1.79
CA ALA A 22 19.77 18.66 0.91
C ALA A 22 20.36 17.32 0.44
N VAL A 23 19.53 16.29 0.39
CA VAL A 23 19.82 14.97 -0.17
C VAL A 23 18.77 14.71 -1.24
N LEU A 24 19.19 14.68 -2.50
CA LEU A 24 18.37 14.25 -3.61
C LEU A 24 18.61 12.76 -3.84
N THR A 25 17.56 11.95 -3.84
CA THR A 25 17.60 10.54 -4.20
C THR A 25 16.69 10.31 -5.40
N LEU A 26 17.22 9.74 -6.48
CA LEU A 26 16.43 9.34 -7.64
C LEU A 26 15.75 8.00 -7.36
N MET A 27 14.45 7.97 -7.63
CA MET A 27 13.60 6.78 -7.59
C MET A 27 13.67 6.01 -8.91
N SER A 28 13.98 6.70 -10.00
CA SER A 28 14.26 6.08 -11.29
C SER A 28 15.39 6.81 -12.03
N GLY A 29 16.24 6.04 -12.70
CA GLY A 29 17.41 6.54 -13.41
C GLY A 29 18.67 6.64 -12.56
N THR A 30 19.67 7.37 -13.05
CA THR A 30 20.93 7.63 -12.34
C THR A 30 21.32 9.10 -12.46
N LEU A 31 22.01 9.62 -11.46
CA LEU A 31 22.58 10.96 -11.43
C LEU A 31 24.09 10.92 -11.58
N THR A 32 24.64 11.89 -12.31
CA THR A 32 26.09 12.10 -12.46
C THR A 32 26.40 13.56 -12.19
N LEU A 33 27.20 13.83 -11.16
CA LEU A 33 27.62 15.18 -10.81
C LEU A 33 28.50 15.77 -11.92
N GLU A 34 28.39 17.06 -12.19
CA GLU A 34 29.26 17.73 -13.17
C GLU A 34 30.75 17.55 -12.79
N GLY A 35 31.54 17.07 -13.74
CA GLY A 35 32.95 16.74 -13.53
C GLY A 35 33.22 15.37 -12.90
N SER A 36 32.17 14.62 -12.52
CA SER A 36 32.27 13.21 -12.12
C SER A 36 32.11 12.26 -13.31
N THR A 37 32.73 11.10 -13.22
CA THR A 37 32.48 9.95 -14.12
C THR A 37 31.69 8.84 -13.44
N GLU A 38 31.44 8.97 -12.13
CA GLU A 38 30.66 8.03 -11.36
C GLU A 38 29.19 8.45 -11.36
N SER A 39 28.31 7.49 -11.65
CA SER A 39 26.87 7.65 -11.55
C SER A 39 26.39 7.05 -10.23
N SER A 40 25.43 7.69 -9.58
CA SER A 40 24.80 7.21 -8.35
C SER A 40 23.27 7.34 -8.45
N THR A 41 22.58 6.90 -7.42
CA THR A 41 21.14 7.18 -7.23
C THR A 41 20.90 8.28 -6.19
N SER A 42 21.94 8.74 -5.49
CA SER A 42 21.81 9.77 -4.45
C SER A 42 22.91 10.84 -4.53
N LEU A 43 22.52 12.09 -4.29
CA LEU A 43 23.35 13.27 -4.27
C LEU A 43 23.10 14.04 -2.99
N GLN A 44 24.08 14.05 -2.10
CA GLN A 44 24.07 14.93 -0.94
C GLN A 44 24.77 16.25 -1.26
N VAL A 45 24.04 17.35 -1.10
CA VAL A 45 24.59 18.70 -1.21
C VAL A 45 24.77 19.28 0.20
N PRO A 46 26.01 19.48 0.66
CA PRO A 46 26.28 19.98 2.00
C PRO A 46 25.85 21.45 2.13
N ASN A 47 25.62 21.87 3.38
CA ASN A 47 25.23 23.23 3.80
C ASN A 47 26.28 24.29 3.42
N THR A 48 26.34 24.58 2.15
CA THR A 48 27.22 25.53 1.49
C THR A 48 26.35 26.18 0.43
N ASN A 49 26.49 27.49 0.18
CA ASN A 49 25.77 28.20 -0.89
C ASN A 49 26.15 27.74 -2.31
N ASN A 50 26.56 26.48 -2.46
CA ASN A 50 27.10 25.90 -3.67
C ASN A 50 25.95 25.30 -4.48
N GLN A 51 25.79 25.86 -5.67
CA GLN A 51 24.98 25.25 -6.72
C GLN A 51 25.71 24.00 -7.21
N ASN A 52 25.01 22.86 -7.23
CA ASN A 52 25.57 21.62 -7.76
C ASN A 52 24.82 21.24 -9.04
N THR A 53 25.53 21.28 -10.16
CA THR A 53 25.02 20.80 -11.44
C THR A 53 25.16 19.30 -11.53
N PHE A 54 24.11 18.60 -11.93
CA PHE A 54 24.13 17.16 -12.15
C PHE A 54 23.28 16.80 -13.36
N THR A 55 23.58 15.65 -13.95
CA THR A 55 22.83 15.07 -15.07
C THR A 55 22.02 13.90 -14.57
N VAL A 56 20.72 13.89 -14.85
CA VAL A 56 19.85 12.73 -14.65
C VAL A 56 19.74 11.98 -15.96
N THR A 57 19.86 10.66 -15.92
CA THR A 57 19.68 9.76 -17.06
C THR A 57 18.66 8.69 -16.71
N ASN A 58 17.74 8.40 -17.63
CA ASN A 58 16.79 7.30 -17.47
C ASN A 58 16.48 6.64 -18.82
N GLY A 59 15.92 5.43 -18.77
CA GLY A 59 15.44 4.71 -19.96
C GLY A 59 14.15 5.29 -20.56
N SER A 60 13.51 6.24 -19.88
CA SER A 60 12.31 6.96 -20.33
C SER A 60 12.60 8.48 -20.44
N ALA A 61 11.65 9.25 -20.96
CA ALA A 61 11.72 10.71 -21.03
C ALA A 61 11.46 11.39 -19.66
N TYR A 62 11.46 10.61 -18.58
CA TYR A 62 10.98 11.02 -17.26
C TYR A 62 11.85 10.37 -16.18
N ALA A 63 12.14 11.06 -15.10
CA ALA A 63 12.72 10.48 -13.89
C ALA A 63 12.07 11.10 -12.66
N GLU A 64 11.96 10.31 -11.61
CA GLU A 64 11.33 10.71 -10.36
C GLU A 64 12.40 10.74 -9.28
N GLY A 65 12.32 11.70 -8.36
CA GLY A 65 13.24 11.81 -7.23
C GLY A 65 12.57 12.39 -6.00
N VAL A 66 13.26 12.25 -4.87
CA VAL A 66 12.85 12.77 -3.58
C VAL A 66 13.95 13.64 -3.01
N ILE A 67 13.58 14.82 -2.49
CA ILE A 67 14.50 15.74 -1.85
C ILE A 67 14.21 15.76 -0.36
N ASN A 68 15.17 15.22 0.41
CA ASN A 68 15.20 15.28 1.86
C ASN A 68 16.08 16.43 2.32
N ILE A 69 15.59 17.26 3.24
CA ILE A 69 16.34 18.39 3.78
C ILE A 69 16.52 18.26 5.27
N THR A 70 17.66 18.71 5.76
CA THR A 70 17.90 18.95 7.19
C THR A 70 18.19 20.43 7.40
N TYR A 71 17.48 21.06 8.32
CA TYR A 71 17.60 22.50 8.58
C TYR A 71 17.50 22.81 10.08
N SER A 72 18.01 23.96 10.51
CA SER A 72 17.91 24.39 11.91
C SER A 72 16.95 25.57 12.05
N ILE A 73 16.02 25.46 13.01
CA ILE A 73 15.14 26.57 13.40
C ILE A 73 15.76 27.25 14.61
N LYS A 74 15.90 28.58 14.56
CA LYS A 74 16.40 29.36 15.69
C LYS A 74 15.53 29.11 16.93
N GLY A 75 16.16 28.64 18.01
CA GLY A 75 15.46 28.33 19.28
C GLY A 75 15.02 26.88 19.42
N ILE A 76 15.23 26.03 18.41
CA ILE A 76 15.04 24.58 18.51
C ILE A 76 16.43 23.92 18.53
N SER A 77 16.69 23.09 19.54
CA SER A 77 18.01 22.48 19.75
C SER A 77 18.34 21.37 18.75
N ASN A 78 17.32 20.73 18.18
CA ASN A 78 17.47 19.59 17.28
C ASN A 78 17.21 20.04 15.83
N PRO A 79 18.07 19.64 14.86
CA PRO A 79 17.79 19.81 13.44
C PRO A 79 16.42 19.22 13.08
N GLN A 80 15.72 19.90 12.17
CA GLN A 80 14.43 19.49 11.63
C GLN A 80 14.64 18.90 10.24
N THR A 81 13.73 18.04 9.81
CA THR A 81 13.72 17.45 8.47
C THR A 81 12.45 17.82 7.71
N ALA A 82 12.59 17.95 6.39
CA ALA A 82 11.46 18.09 5.48
C ALA A 82 11.73 17.33 4.17
N GLU A 83 10.68 16.89 3.49
CA GLU A 83 10.76 16.12 2.25
C GLU A 83 9.83 16.71 1.18
N CYS A 84 10.20 16.57 -0.09
CA CYS A 84 9.31 16.82 -1.22
C CYS A 84 9.71 15.97 -2.44
N HIS A 85 8.71 15.44 -3.14
CA HIS A 85 8.86 14.70 -4.37
C HIS A 85 9.00 15.65 -5.57
N ILE A 86 9.86 15.25 -6.52
CA ILE A 86 10.23 16.05 -7.68
C ILE A 86 10.30 15.17 -8.94
N ASN A 87 9.74 15.72 -10.02
CA ASN A 87 9.69 15.08 -11.32
C ASN A 87 10.65 15.78 -12.28
N PHE A 88 11.47 15.01 -12.98
CA PHE A 88 12.46 15.46 -13.96
C PHE A 88 12.01 15.07 -15.37
N PHE A 89 11.81 16.07 -16.24
CA PHE A 89 11.49 15.85 -17.64
C PHE A 89 12.75 15.78 -18.49
N LEU A 90 13.16 14.58 -18.86
CA LEU A 90 14.42 14.31 -19.57
C LEU A 90 14.31 14.67 -21.05
N GLY A 91 15.41 15.11 -21.65
CA GLY A 91 15.40 15.76 -22.97
C GLY A 91 15.01 17.25 -22.90
N THR A 92 14.68 17.73 -21.70
CA THR A 92 14.48 19.14 -21.37
C THR A 92 15.35 19.50 -20.16
N THR A 93 15.18 20.72 -19.62
CA THR A 93 15.70 21.12 -18.30
C THR A 93 14.58 21.47 -17.33
N GLN A 94 13.38 20.96 -17.60
CA GLN A 94 12.21 21.20 -16.78
C GLN A 94 12.15 20.16 -15.66
N TRP A 95 11.80 20.66 -14.50
CA TRP A 95 11.39 19.87 -13.37
C TRP A 95 10.11 20.48 -12.80
N GLU A 96 9.31 19.65 -12.15
CA GLU A 96 8.15 20.09 -11.39
C GLU A 96 8.11 19.40 -10.05
N GLN A 97 7.57 20.11 -9.07
CA GLN A 97 7.14 19.46 -7.84
C GLN A 97 6.02 18.48 -8.21
N ASP A 98 6.04 17.28 -7.63
CA ASP A 98 4.89 16.41 -7.80
C ASP A 98 3.68 17.03 -7.08
N SER A 99 2.80 17.64 -7.89
CA SER A 99 1.60 18.35 -7.43
C SER A 99 0.32 17.64 -7.89
N SER A 100 0.47 16.48 -8.54
CA SER A 100 -0.62 15.56 -8.92
C SER A 100 -1.40 15.08 -7.70
N GLY A 101 -0.78 15.19 -6.51
CA GLY A 101 -1.38 14.98 -5.21
C GLY A 101 -1.56 13.50 -4.88
N SER A 102 -0.60 12.91 -4.16
CA SER A 102 -0.83 11.69 -3.34
C SER A 102 0.31 11.34 -2.36
N PHE A 103 1.41 12.08 -2.25
CA PHE A 103 2.39 11.82 -1.18
C PHE A 103 2.01 12.59 0.10
N PRO A 104 1.58 11.91 1.19
CA PRO A 104 1.04 12.55 2.39
C PRO A 104 2.07 13.43 3.13
N ASN A 105 3.34 13.35 2.74
CA ASN A 105 4.48 13.92 3.43
C ASN A 105 5.14 15.08 2.68
N ASP A 106 4.69 15.37 1.46
CA ASP A 106 5.27 16.43 0.65
C ASP A 106 5.11 17.79 1.31
N ASN A 107 6.23 18.35 1.78
CA ASN A 107 6.29 19.73 2.20
C ASN A 107 6.51 20.62 0.97
N THR A 108 5.40 20.91 0.30
CA THR A 108 5.32 21.75 -0.91
C THR A 108 5.94 23.15 -0.78
N THR A 109 6.38 23.55 0.42
CA THR A 109 7.03 24.84 0.69
C THR A 109 8.56 24.80 0.57
N ILE A 110 9.18 23.61 0.48
CA ILE A 110 10.65 23.51 0.36
C ILE A 110 11.17 23.71 -1.07
N LEU A 111 10.28 23.56 -2.07
CA LEU A 111 10.54 23.76 -3.48
C LEU A 111 9.45 24.65 -4.10
N PRO A 112 9.75 25.43 -5.16
CA PRO A 112 8.70 26.03 -5.99
C PRO A 112 7.91 24.94 -6.74
N ALA A 113 6.62 25.18 -7.01
CA ALA A 113 5.75 24.21 -7.69
C ALA A 113 6.29 23.70 -9.04
N LYS A 114 6.99 24.53 -9.80
CA LYS A 114 7.65 24.11 -11.05
C LYS A 114 8.74 25.08 -11.49
N SER A 115 9.63 24.58 -12.34
CA SER A 115 10.55 25.42 -13.10
C SER A 115 9.81 26.36 -14.06
N SER A 116 10.19 27.65 -14.08
CA SER A 116 9.71 28.62 -15.09
C SER A 116 10.90 29.36 -15.72
N GLY A 117 11.34 28.91 -16.91
CA GLY A 117 12.40 29.57 -17.68
C GLY A 117 13.20 28.62 -18.58
N PRO A 118 13.99 29.16 -19.55
CA PRO A 118 14.86 28.35 -20.38
C PRO A 118 16.24 28.16 -19.72
N LEU A 119 16.62 26.90 -19.46
CA LEU A 119 17.98 26.37 -19.16
C LEU A 119 18.73 26.87 -17.90
N PRO A 120 19.50 25.96 -17.27
CA PRO A 120 18.97 24.99 -16.31
C PRO A 120 18.31 25.73 -15.14
N THR A 121 17.04 25.45 -14.91
CA THR A 121 16.27 26.16 -13.88
C THR A 121 16.71 25.66 -12.51
N ASN A 122 17.39 26.53 -11.75
CA ASN A 122 17.70 26.31 -10.34
C ASN A 122 16.45 25.75 -9.64
N PHE A 123 16.62 24.66 -8.89
CA PHE A 123 15.62 24.25 -7.92
C PHE A 123 16.10 24.71 -6.53
N PRO A 124 15.67 25.90 -6.08
CA PRO A 124 16.06 26.42 -4.79
C PRO A 124 15.42 25.58 -3.71
N VAL A 125 16.23 25.07 -2.79
CA VAL A 125 15.74 24.29 -1.66
C VAL A 125 15.77 25.17 -0.42
N VAL A 126 14.60 25.46 0.14
CA VAL A 126 14.42 26.42 1.23
C VAL A 126 13.90 25.74 2.50
N PRO A 127 14.18 26.28 3.70
CA PRO A 127 13.48 25.84 4.91
C PRO A 127 11.96 26.06 4.76
N PRO A 128 11.10 25.18 5.31
CA PRO A 128 9.65 25.35 5.25
C PRO A 128 9.19 26.68 5.83
N THR A 129 8.20 27.32 5.19
CA THR A 129 7.68 28.64 5.62
C THR A 129 6.84 28.59 6.90
N SER A 130 6.29 27.41 7.21
CA SER A 130 5.71 27.07 8.51
C SER A 130 6.57 25.97 9.09
N GLY A 131 7.20 26.16 10.25
CA GLY A 131 8.17 25.24 10.86
C GLY A 131 7.66 23.85 11.26
N GLY A 132 6.71 23.27 10.53
CA GLY A 132 6.36 21.86 10.58
C GLY A 132 7.35 21.05 9.77
N SER A 133 7.82 19.94 10.36
CA SER A 133 8.44 18.85 9.61
C SER A 133 7.49 18.40 8.48
N SER A 134 8.03 17.86 7.39
CA SER A 134 7.20 16.99 6.55
C SER A 134 6.58 15.91 7.42
N GLY A 135 5.41 15.41 7.03
CA GLY A 135 4.91 14.17 7.62
C GLY A 135 6.00 13.11 7.53
N VAL A 136 6.17 12.33 8.59
CA VAL A 136 7.10 11.20 8.60
C VAL A 136 6.68 10.27 7.45
N ASP A 137 7.63 9.86 6.58
CA ASP A 137 7.48 8.72 5.66
C ASP A 137 6.56 7.70 6.30
N SER A 138 5.42 7.40 5.65
CA SER A 138 4.36 6.50 6.12
C SER A 138 4.80 5.78 7.40
N LEU A 139 4.46 6.36 8.57
CA LEU A 139 4.87 5.85 9.89
C LEU A 139 4.90 4.33 9.83
N TYR A 140 6.08 3.75 10.01
CA TYR A 140 6.36 2.31 9.92
C TYR A 140 5.09 1.47 9.91
N GLN A 141 4.79 0.82 8.78
CA GLN A 141 3.65 -0.09 8.77
C GLN A 141 4.06 -1.28 9.63
N VAL A 142 3.55 -1.33 10.86
CA VAL A 142 3.76 -2.45 11.77
C VAL A 142 2.49 -3.26 11.76
N LEU A 143 2.63 -4.57 11.54
CA LEU A 143 1.50 -5.49 11.56
C LEU A 143 0.66 -5.28 12.82
N ASN A 144 -0.63 -4.98 12.63
CA ASN A 144 -1.55 -4.69 13.72
C ASN A 144 -2.54 -5.87 13.90
N PRO A 145 -2.57 -6.54 15.05
CA PRO A 145 -3.48 -7.66 15.28
C PRO A 145 -4.97 -7.29 15.16
N ALA A 146 -5.33 -6.02 15.41
CA ALA A 146 -6.70 -5.56 15.29
C ALA A 146 -7.15 -5.37 13.83
N MET A 147 -6.19 -5.21 12.90
CA MET A 147 -6.47 -5.12 11.46
C MET A 147 -6.66 -6.50 10.83
N VAL A 148 -6.08 -7.55 11.42
CA VAL A 148 -6.22 -8.91 10.91
C VAL A 148 -7.65 -9.39 11.13
N PHE A 149 -8.29 -9.88 10.08
CA PHE A 149 -9.66 -10.37 10.14
C PHE A 149 -9.90 -11.48 9.12
N LEU A 150 -10.57 -12.56 9.51
CA LEU A 150 -11.04 -13.59 8.59
C LEU A 150 -12.23 -13.03 7.81
N VAL A 151 -12.07 -12.94 6.49
CA VAL A 151 -13.10 -12.47 5.54
C VAL A 151 -13.91 -13.64 5.01
N ASP A 152 -13.28 -14.81 4.84
CA ASP A 152 -13.97 -16.01 4.39
C ASP A 152 -13.24 -17.30 4.77
N TYR A 153 -13.99 -18.37 4.97
CA TYR A 153 -13.47 -19.70 5.25
C TYR A 153 -14.30 -20.77 4.53
N ARG A 154 -13.59 -21.63 3.78
CA ARG A 154 -14.18 -22.71 2.99
C ARG A 154 -13.52 -24.04 3.34
N PRO A 155 -14.00 -24.73 4.39
CA PRO A 155 -13.42 -26.00 4.83
C PRO A 155 -13.39 -27.06 3.73
N GLU A 156 -14.39 -27.06 2.84
CA GLU A 156 -14.52 -27.99 1.72
C GLU A 156 -13.39 -27.84 0.68
N HIS A 157 -12.79 -26.66 0.60
CA HIS A 157 -11.69 -26.33 -0.30
C HIS A 157 -10.34 -26.18 0.41
N GLN A 158 -10.34 -26.27 1.75
CA GLN A 158 -9.18 -25.97 2.60
C GLN A 158 -8.63 -24.57 2.31
N THR A 159 -9.51 -23.59 2.09
CA THR A 159 -9.10 -22.21 1.81
C THR A 159 -9.60 -21.24 2.88
N MET A 160 -8.78 -20.24 3.18
CA MET A 160 -9.10 -19.14 4.07
C MET A 160 -8.72 -17.82 3.40
N LEU A 161 -9.54 -16.80 3.58
CA LEU A 161 -9.27 -15.44 3.12
C LEU A 161 -9.23 -14.53 4.32
N PHE A 162 -8.07 -13.94 4.57
CA PHE A 162 -7.86 -12.94 5.60
C PHE A 162 -7.66 -11.57 4.95
N ARG A 163 -7.88 -10.52 5.74
CA ARG A 163 -7.48 -9.16 5.42
C ARG A 163 -6.62 -8.57 6.55
N GLY A 164 -5.86 -7.53 6.23
CA GLY A 164 -5.18 -6.68 7.23
C GLY A 164 -4.28 -5.62 6.60
N ASN A 165 -3.35 -5.09 7.39
CA ASN A 165 -2.31 -4.16 6.94
C ASN A 165 -1.03 -4.91 6.56
N THR A 166 -0.05 -4.23 5.96
CA THR A 166 1.19 -4.89 5.54
C THR A 166 1.85 -5.64 6.71
N PRO A 167 2.24 -6.91 6.54
CA PRO A 167 2.67 -7.77 7.64
C PRO A 167 4.14 -7.58 8.01
N PHE A 168 4.51 -6.34 8.31
CA PHE A 168 5.86 -5.94 8.61
C PHE A 168 6.15 -5.89 10.11
N ALA A 169 7.35 -6.33 10.47
CA ALA A 169 7.93 -6.11 11.78
C ALA A 169 8.27 -4.64 11.95
N ALA A 170 8.34 -4.18 13.20
CA ALA A 170 8.94 -2.89 13.49
C ALA A 170 10.37 -2.83 12.91
N PRO A 171 10.78 -1.69 12.33
CA PRO A 171 12.12 -1.55 11.76
C PRO A 171 13.18 -1.68 12.86
N ALA A 172 14.35 -2.22 12.50
CA ALA A 172 15.46 -2.33 13.44
C ALA A 172 16.21 -1.00 13.65
N VAL A 173 16.06 -0.05 12.72
CA VAL A 173 16.65 1.29 12.72
C VAL A 173 15.65 2.28 12.13
N ASP A 174 15.73 3.55 12.51
CA ASP A 174 14.81 4.55 11.98
C ASP A 174 14.89 4.66 10.44
N ASN A 175 13.75 4.68 9.77
CA ASN A 175 13.58 4.68 8.32
C ASN A 175 14.31 3.53 7.60
N GLY A 176 14.56 2.41 8.31
CA GLY A 176 15.20 1.22 7.75
C GLY A 176 14.20 0.24 7.12
N GLN A 177 14.74 -0.67 6.30
CA GLN A 177 13.98 -1.78 5.72
C GLN A 177 13.28 -2.60 6.82
N GLN A 178 11.99 -2.86 6.63
CA GLN A 178 11.21 -3.72 7.52
C GLN A 178 11.19 -5.15 7.00
N ALA A 179 11.46 -6.10 7.89
CA ALA A 179 11.30 -7.52 7.58
C ALA A 179 9.83 -7.93 7.74
N VAL A 180 9.46 -9.01 7.08
CA VAL A 180 8.13 -9.61 7.20
C VAL A 180 8.00 -10.33 8.54
N ASP A 181 6.98 -9.98 9.32
CA ASP A 181 6.66 -10.63 10.59
C ASP A 181 5.66 -11.78 10.39
N PHE A 182 6.13 -12.85 9.74
CA PHE A 182 5.31 -14.03 9.49
C PHE A 182 4.85 -14.74 10.76
N ASP A 183 5.65 -14.70 11.84
CA ASP A 183 5.32 -15.41 13.07
C ASP A 183 4.18 -14.70 13.81
N SER A 184 4.22 -13.36 13.88
CA SER A 184 3.10 -12.58 14.38
C SER A 184 1.89 -12.70 13.46
N LEU A 185 2.07 -12.65 12.13
CA LEU A 185 0.96 -12.81 11.18
C LEU A 185 0.25 -14.15 11.37
N HIS A 186 0.99 -15.25 11.47
CA HIS A 186 0.44 -16.57 11.73
C HIS A 186 -0.37 -16.59 13.03
N THR A 187 0.20 -16.06 14.11
CA THR A 187 -0.45 -15.98 15.42
C THR A 187 -1.74 -15.16 15.37
N TYR A 188 -1.74 -14.05 14.64
CA TYR A 188 -2.90 -13.18 14.52
C TYR A 188 -4.00 -13.83 13.66
N MET A 189 -3.64 -14.47 12.54
CA MET A 189 -4.60 -15.23 11.72
C MET A 189 -5.22 -16.39 12.52
N GLU A 190 -4.42 -17.12 13.29
CA GLU A 190 -4.90 -18.20 14.17
C GLU A 190 -5.90 -17.68 15.20
N ASN A 191 -5.56 -16.59 15.90
CA ASN A 191 -6.44 -15.99 16.90
C ASN A 191 -7.78 -15.54 16.31
N GLN A 192 -7.76 -14.94 15.11
CA GLN A 192 -8.97 -14.50 14.43
C GLN A 192 -9.79 -15.68 13.90
N TYR A 193 -9.13 -16.72 13.39
CA TYR A 193 -9.81 -17.96 13.04
C TYR A 193 -10.55 -18.55 14.25
N ILE A 194 -9.89 -18.65 15.40
CA ILE A 194 -10.48 -19.19 16.62
C ILE A 194 -11.63 -18.32 17.10
N SER A 195 -11.46 -16.99 17.16
CA SER A 195 -12.49 -16.08 17.67
C SER A 195 -13.73 -16.04 16.78
N GLN A 196 -13.55 -16.10 15.45
CA GLN A 196 -14.64 -15.93 14.49
C GLN A 196 -15.36 -17.24 14.15
N THR A 197 -14.65 -18.38 14.20
CA THR A 197 -15.23 -19.70 13.86
C THR A 197 -15.53 -20.57 15.08
N GLY A 198 -14.91 -20.28 16.23
CA GLY A 198 -14.94 -21.13 17.43
C GLY A 198 -14.10 -22.42 17.33
N LYS A 199 -13.41 -22.64 16.20
CA LYS A 199 -12.60 -23.84 15.96
C LYS A 199 -11.15 -23.63 16.39
N LYS A 200 -10.39 -24.72 16.58
CA LYS A 200 -8.98 -24.69 17.05
C LYS A 200 -8.02 -25.45 16.11
N ASP A 201 -8.47 -25.82 14.93
CA ASP A 201 -7.75 -26.59 13.93
C ASP A 201 -7.11 -25.70 12.85
N PHE A 202 -6.59 -24.53 13.26
CA PHE A 202 -5.83 -23.69 12.34
C PHE A 202 -4.54 -24.41 11.91
N PRO A 203 -4.19 -24.44 10.61
CA PRO A 203 -3.02 -25.19 10.13
C PRO A 203 -1.73 -24.56 10.65
N SER A 204 -0.77 -25.40 11.07
CA SER A 204 0.56 -24.90 11.44
C SER A 204 1.28 -24.29 10.22
N GLN A 205 2.29 -23.44 10.44
CA GLN A 205 3.02 -22.75 9.35
C GLN A 205 3.54 -23.63 8.21
N LYS A 206 3.74 -24.94 8.43
CA LYS A 206 4.22 -25.88 7.40
C LYS A 206 3.08 -26.58 6.63
N GLU A 207 1.85 -26.43 7.09
CA GLU A 207 0.64 -27.11 6.60
C GLU A 207 -0.23 -26.23 5.72
N TYR A 208 0.17 -24.97 5.48
CA TYR A 208 -0.51 -24.09 4.54
C TYR A 208 0.46 -23.38 3.59
N VAL A 209 -0.11 -22.86 2.51
CA VAL A 209 0.53 -21.93 1.57
C VAL A 209 -0.09 -20.56 1.79
N LEU A 210 0.73 -19.57 2.13
CA LEU A 210 0.28 -18.17 2.18
C LEU A 210 0.32 -17.59 0.77
N ARG A 211 -0.77 -16.98 0.35
CA ARG A 211 -0.93 -16.26 -0.92
C ARG A 211 -1.16 -14.81 -0.57
N ASP A 212 -0.16 -14.00 -0.84
CA ASP A 212 -0.25 -12.57 -0.67
C ASP A 212 -1.16 -11.97 -1.74
N VAL A 213 -2.06 -11.07 -1.35
CA VAL A 213 -3.00 -10.36 -2.24
C VAL A 213 -2.88 -8.87 -1.94
N CYS A 214 -2.04 -8.18 -2.70
CA CYS A 214 -1.84 -6.75 -2.51
C CYS A 214 -2.36 -5.96 -3.70
N LEU A 215 -3.19 -4.95 -3.43
CA LEU A 215 -3.54 -3.92 -4.40
C LEU A 215 -2.63 -2.74 -4.14
N GLN A 216 -1.44 -2.77 -4.74
CA GLN A 216 -0.48 -1.67 -4.70
C GLN A 216 -0.69 -0.78 -5.92
N SER A 217 -0.46 0.51 -5.74
CA SER A 217 -0.51 1.48 -6.83
C SER A 217 0.76 2.29 -6.80
N GLN A 218 1.63 2.09 -7.80
CA GLN A 218 2.86 2.85 -7.94
C GLN A 218 2.61 4.36 -7.92
N GLU A 219 1.47 4.80 -8.47
CA GLU A 219 1.06 6.21 -8.49
C GLU A 219 0.64 6.76 -7.11
N SER A 220 0.13 5.92 -6.20
CA SER A 220 -0.38 6.37 -4.88
C SER A 220 0.50 6.03 -3.68
N GLU A 221 1.47 5.10 -3.83
CA GLU A 221 2.30 4.62 -2.72
C GLU A 221 3.82 4.88 -2.88
N GLY A 222 4.28 5.35 -4.05
CA GLY A 222 5.65 5.84 -4.26
C GLY A 222 6.73 4.84 -3.83
N GLN A 223 7.69 5.29 -3.01
CA GLN A 223 8.81 4.46 -2.53
C GLN A 223 8.42 3.31 -1.60
N SER A 224 7.26 3.38 -0.94
CA SER A 224 6.84 2.31 -0.03
C SER A 224 6.63 0.97 -0.77
N ILE A 225 6.16 1.03 -2.02
CA ILE A 225 6.06 -0.13 -2.91
C ILE A 225 7.43 -0.71 -3.27
N LEU A 226 8.43 0.13 -3.56
CA LEU A 226 9.75 -0.39 -3.93
C LEU A 226 10.40 -1.12 -2.75
N TRP A 227 10.25 -0.62 -1.52
CA TRP A 227 10.73 -1.31 -0.32
C TRP A 227 9.95 -2.61 -0.03
N GLU A 228 8.65 -2.63 -0.34
CA GLU A 228 7.83 -3.84 -0.29
C GLU A 228 8.30 -4.86 -1.35
N LEU A 229 8.37 -4.48 -2.64
CA LEU A 229 8.80 -5.33 -3.75
C LEU A 229 10.23 -5.88 -3.58
N GLU A 230 11.17 -5.09 -3.06
CA GLU A 230 12.54 -5.53 -2.77
C GLU A 230 12.60 -6.54 -1.61
N SER A 231 11.76 -6.35 -0.59
CA SER A 231 11.65 -7.29 0.54
C SER A 231 10.99 -8.60 0.13
N PHE A 232 10.18 -8.55 -0.94
CA PHE A 232 9.32 -9.65 -1.34
C PHE A 232 9.65 -10.34 -2.67
N GLY A 233 10.64 -9.85 -3.42
CA GLY A 233 11.23 -10.48 -4.61
C GLY A 233 10.23 -10.95 -5.67
N GLY A 234 9.44 -10.03 -6.21
CA GLY A 234 8.34 -10.29 -7.15
C GLY A 234 8.67 -11.27 -8.28
N THR A 235 7.76 -12.21 -8.53
CA THR A 235 7.82 -13.12 -9.70
C THR A 235 6.59 -12.96 -10.58
N SER A 236 6.74 -13.17 -11.89
CA SER A 236 5.64 -13.06 -12.85
C SER A 236 4.57 -14.15 -12.64
N LEU A 237 3.30 -13.81 -12.87
CA LEU A 237 2.10 -14.67 -12.74
C LEU A 237 2.23 -16.10 -13.30
N ASN A 238 2.99 -16.27 -14.40
CA ASN A 238 3.12 -17.55 -15.09
C ASN A 238 4.02 -18.57 -14.36
N GLN A 239 4.74 -18.16 -13.31
CA GLN A 239 5.67 -19.00 -12.55
C GLN A 239 5.02 -19.63 -11.29
N LEU A 240 3.76 -19.29 -10.99
CA LEU A 240 3.09 -19.64 -9.73
C LEU A 240 2.55 -21.07 -9.66
N ASN A 241 2.27 -21.71 -10.80
CA ASN A 241 1.73 -23.08 -10.84
C ASN A 241 2.76 -24.15 -10.48
N THR A 242 4.05 -23.80 -10.48
CA THR A 242 5.17 -24.70 -10.22
C THR A 242 5.84 -24.48 -8.86
N GLN A 243 5.47 -23.44 -8.12
CA GLN A 243 6.06 -23.15 -6.82
C GLN A 243 5.22 -23.76 -5.68
N THR A 244 5.65 -24.92 -5.20
CA THR A 244 5.23 -25.43 -3.89
C THR A 244 6.01 -24.71 -2.80
N TRP A 245 5.40 -23.74 -2.13
CA TRP A 245 5.98 -23.12 -0.95
C TRP A 245 5.97 -24.11 0.22
N VAL A 246 7.12 -24.75 0.42
CA VAL A 246 7.50 -25.42 1.66
C VAL A 246 8.93 -24.97 1.93
N PRO A 247 9.26 -24.31 3.04
CA PRO A 247 10.61 -24.45 3.54
C PRO A 247 10.72 -25.90 4.01
N ALA A 248 11.34 -26.76 3.19
CA ALA A 248 11.78 -28.08 3.65
C ALA A 248 12.71 -27.92 4.86
N GLU A 249 13.42 -26.79 4.93
CA GLU A 249 14.24 -26.35 6.05
C GLU A 249 14.00 -24.85 6.28
N ILE A 250 13.80 -24.44 7.54
CA ILE A 250 13.82 -23.03 7.92
C ILE A 250 15.29 -22.59 7.77
N PRO A 251 15.62 -21.63 6.88
CA PRO A 251 17.00 -21.16 6.76
C PRO A 251 17.50 -20.62 8.11
N SER A 252 18.75 -20.90 8.46
CA SER A 252 19.40 -20.47 9.72
C SER A 252 19.58 -18.96 9.84
N VAL A 253 19.32 -18.23 8.76
CA VAL A 253 19.19 -16.77 8.67
C VAL A 253 17.73 -16.47 8.36
N SER A 254 17.12 -15.50 9.05
CA SER A 254 15.75 -15.07 8.75
C SER A 254 15.68 -14.79 7.25
N PRO A 255 14.92 -15.57 6.47
CA PRO A 255 14.84 -15.30 5.04
C PRO A 255 14.29 -13.88 4.90
N GLN A 256 14.85 -13.09 3.99
CA GLN A 256 14.09 -11.99 3.40
C GLN A 256 12.94 -12.66 2.65
N ARG A 257 11.86 -12.94 3.39
CA ARG A 257 10.80 -13.85 2.99
C ARG A 257 9.94 -13.15 1.94
N GLN A 258 9.76 -13.78 0.79
CA GLN A 258 8.92 -13.27 -0.30
C GLN A 258 7.41 -13.35 0.06
N MET A 259 6.73 -12.20 0.19
CA MET A 259 5.27 -12.03 0.10
C MET A 259 4.98 -11.00 -0.98
N CYS A 260 5.11 -11.41 -2.23
CA CYS A 260 4.50 -10.71 -3.36
C CYS A 260 4.39 -11.75 -4.48
N ASN A 261 3.47 -12.70 -4.29
CA ASN A 261 3.06 -13.54 -5.41
C ASN A 261 1.88 -12.93 -6.16
N TRP A 262 1.21 -11.93 -5.59
CA TRP A 262 0.10 -11.26 -6.25
C TRP A 262 0.13 -9.75 -6.02
N GLN A 263 0.83 -9.09 -6.94
CA GLN A 263 0.48 -7.73 -7.35
C GLN A 263 -0.88 -7.88 -8.05
N ILE A 264 -1.97 -7.49 -7.40
CA ILE A 264 -3.14 -7.01 -8.14
C ILE A 264 -2.81 -5.57 -8.54
N GLU A 265 -1.74 -5.36 -9.30
CA GLU A 265 -1.72 -4.22 -10.19
C GLU A 265 -2.51 -4.65 -11.43
N PRO A 266 -3.53 -3.89 -11.83
CA PRO A 266 -4.34 -4.22 -12.98
C PRO A 266 -3.54 -4.08 -14.25
N HIS A 267 -3.59 -5.15 -15.03
CA HIS A 267 -3.27 -5.13 -16.44
C HIS A 267 -1.78 -4.96 -16.77
N THR A 268 -1.43 -5.32 -18.00
CA THR A 268 -0.05 -5.37 -18.53
C THR A 268 0.60 -3.99 -18.72
N GLN A 269 0.04 -2.93 -18.15
CA GLN A 269 0.49 -1.54 -18.30
C GLN A 269 0.69 -0.90 -16.93
N PRO A 270 1.91 -0.44 -16.58
CA PRO A 270 2.16 0.34 -15.38
C PRO A 270 1.26 1.58 -15.31
N GLY A 271 0.70 1.90 -14.12
CA GLY A 271 -0.10 3.10 -13.88
C GLY A 271 -1.61 2.97 -14.14
N ASN A 272 -2.19 1.77 -14.04
CA ASN A 272 -3.64 1.60 -14.14
C ASN A 272 -4.20 0.88 -12.91
N ASP A 273 -4.66 1.64 -11.92
CA ASP A 273 -5.23 1.14 -10.64
C ASP A 273 -6.62 0.47 -10.76
N ALA A 274 -7.06 0.10 -11.96
CA ALA A 274 -8.35 -0.57 -12.23
C ALA A 274 -8.52 -2.00 -11.62
N PHE A 275 -8.79 -2.14 -10.32
CA PHE A 275 -9.35 -3.39 -9.78
C PHE A 275 -10.77 -3.59 -10.33
N ASP A 276 -11.01 -4.71 -11.02
CA ASP A 276 -12.23 -4.94 -11.79
C ASP A 276 -12.91 -6.29 -11.49
N TRP A 277 -13.99 -6.57 -12.21
CA TRP A 277 -14.78 -7.80 -12.03
C TRP A 277 -13.96 -9.06 -12.35
N ASP A 278 -13.11 -9.04 -13.37
CA ASP A 278 -12.27 -10.19 -13.73
C ASP A 278 -11.23 -10.48 -12.63
N SER A 279 -10.64 -9.44 -12.05
CA SER A 279 -9.68 -9.55 -10.95
C SER A 279 -10.29 -10.20 -9.71
N VAL A 280 -11.48 -9.75 -9.29
CA VAL A 280 -12.19 -10.36 -8.16
C VAL A 280 -12.70 -11.77 -8.48
N LYS A 281 -13.13 -12.03 -9.73
CA LYS A 281 -13.54 -13.35 -10.16
C LYS A 281 -12.39 -14.34 -10.05
N GLN A 282 -11.18 -13.94 -10.42
CA GLN A 282 -9.99 -14.78 -10.27
C GLN A 282 -9.73 -15.15 -8.80
N LEU A 283 -9.81 -14.18 -7.88
CA LEU A 283 -9.69 -14.45 -6.44
C LEU A 283 -10.78 -15.42 -5.95
N SER A 284 -12.03 -15.25 -6.41
CA SER A 284 -13.13 -16.18 -6.12
C SER A 284 -12.85 -17.58 -6.64
N ASP A 285 -12.42 -17.70 -7.90
CA ASP A 285 -12.11 -18.98 -8.54
C ASP A 285 -10.97 -19.72 -7.82
N TRP A 286 -10.05 -19.01 -7.16
CA TRP A 286 -8.95 -19.57 -6.34
C TRP A 286 -9.32 -20.02 -4.94
N MET A 287 -10.40 -19.45 -4.39
CA MET A 287 -11.03 -19.88 -3.15
C MET A 287 -11.94 -21.10 -3.34
N CYS A 288 -12.22 -21.49 -4.59
CA CYS A 288 -13.09 -22.62 -4.96
C CYS A 288 -12.42 -23.97 -5.34
N PRO A 289 -11.13 -24.11 -5.72
CA PRO A 289 -10.60 -25.40 -6.15
C PRO A 289 -10.24 -26.24 -4.93
N LYS A 290 -10.51 -27.55 -5.01
CA LYS A 290 -9.80 -28.50 -4.15
C LYS A 290 -8.36 -28.58 -4.67
N HIS A 291 -7.45 -27.90 -3.98
CA HIS A 291 -6.06 -27.87 -4.38
C HIS A 291 -5.47 -29.29 -4.36
N PRO A 292 -4.57 -29.64 -5.30
CA PRO A 292 -4.06 -30.99 -5.46
C PRO A 292 -3.18 -31.47 -4.28
N ASN A 293 -2.77 -30.57 -3.40
CA ASN A 293 -1.98 -30.86 -2.21
C ASN A 293 -2.85 -30.86 -0.95
N PRO A 294 -2.56 -31.70 0.07
CA PRO A 294 -3.32 -31.76 1.32
C PRO A 294 -3.09 -30.55 2.25
N LYS A 295 -2.63 -29.42 1.69
CA LYS A 295 -2.28 -28.21 2.43
C LYS A 295 -3.40 -27.19 2.30
N TYR A 296 -3.61 -26.43 3.36
CA TYR A 296 -4.48 -25.26 3.31
C TYR A 296 -3.89 -24.18 2.39
N TYR A 297 -4.76 -23.38 1.77
CA TYR A 297 -4.37 -22.16 1.07
C TYR A 297 -4.96 -20.98 1.81
N ILE A 298 -4.09 -20.11 2.31
CA ILE A 298 -4.48 -18.90 3.03
C ILE A 298 -4.16 -17.72 2.15
N TYR A 299 -5.18 -16.95 1.78
CA TYR A 299 -5.04 -15.71 1.03
C TYR A 299 -5.07 -14.53 2.00
N TYR A 300 -4.15 -13.58 1.87
CA TYR A 300 -4.04 -12.42 2.75
C TYR A 300 -4.14 -11.13 1.95
N ILE A 301 -5.30 -10.46 2.03
CA ILE A 301 -5.54 -9.18 1.39
C ILE A 301 -4.93 -8.07 2.23
N HIS A 302 -4.06 -7.25 1.64
CA HIS A 302 -3.55 -6.08 2.34
C HIS A 302 -3.25 -4.89 1.41
N CYS A 303 -3.04 -3.76 2.07
CA CYS A 303 -2.34 -2.57 1.60
C CYS A 303 -1.58 -2.02 2.81
N ALA A 304 -0.80 -0.95 2.62
CA ALA A 304 -0.01 -0.31 3.67
C ALA A 304 -0.72 -0.26 5.04
N SER A 305 -1.88 0.40 5.10
CA SER A 305 -2.67 0.59 6.33
C SER A 305 -3.73 -0.48 6.60
N GLY A 306 -4.01 -1.35 5.62
CA GLY A 306 -5.10 -2.31 5.70
C GLY A 306 -6.50 -1.70 5.58
N HIS A 307 -6.63 -0.46 5.12
CA HIS A 307 -7.88 0.28 5.05
C HIS A 307 -8.60 0.14 3.71
N ASP A 308 -8.43 1.12 2.82
CA ASP A 308 -9.26 1.34 1.63
C ASP A 308 -9.24 0.15 0.68
N ARG A 309 -8.07 -0.06 0.08
CA ARG A 309 -7.82 -1.08 -0.95
C ARG A 309 -8.09 -2.48 -0.42
N THR A 310 -7.65 -2.75 0.81
CA THR A 310 -7.98 -3.98 1.52
C THR A 310 -9.49 -4.18 1.65
N GLY A 311 -10.22 -3.15 2.08
CA GLY A 311 -11.67 -3.18 2.25
C GLY A 311 -12.41 -3.36 0.92
N ILE A 312 -11.92 -2.77 -0.17
CA ILE A 312 -12.51 -2.88 -1.52
C ILE A 312 -12.37 -4.30 -2.06
N VAL A 313 -11.16 -4.87 -2.00
CA VAL A 313 -10.92 -6.25 -2.48
C VAL A 313 -11.76 -7.22 -1.66
N ALA A 314 -11.80 -7.07 -0.33
CA ALA A 314 -12.63 -7.89 0.54
C ALA A 314 -14.13 -7.73 0.22
N SER A 315 -14.63 -6.50 0.07
CA SER A 315 -16.04 -6.24 -0.23
C SER A 315 -16.45 -6.79 -1.60
N ALA A 316 -15.63 -6.56 -2.62
CA ALA A 316 -15.87 -7.10 -3.95
C ALA A 316 -15.89 -8.64 -3.95
N TYR A 317 -14.95 -9.26 -3.23
CA TYR A 317 -14.93 -10.71 -3.06
C TYR A 317 -16.25 -11.22 -2.46
N MET A 318 -16.80 -10.54 -1.45
CA MET A 318 -18.08 -10.93 -0.85
C MET A 318 -19.27 -10.80 -1.83
N ILE A 319 -19.22 -9.82 -2.75
CA ILE A 319 -20.21 -9.68 -3.83
C ILE A 319 -20.12 -10.88 -4.77
N VAL A 320 -18.93 -11.18 -5.29
CA VAL A 320 -18.76 -12.15 -6.37
C VAL A 320 -18.79 -13.60 -5.86
N ASN A 321 -18.07 -13.90 -4.77
CA ASN A 321 -17.94 -15.27 -4.27
C ASN A 321 -19.13 -15.72 -3.42
N ARG A 322 -19.65 -14.83 -2.56
CA ARG A 322 -20.75 -15.15 -1.63
C ARG A 322 -22.11 -14.66 -2.11
N GLY A 323 -22.17 -13.88 -3.20
CA GLY A 323 -23.44 -13.35 -3.72
C GLY A 323 -24.14 -12.40 -2.76
N LEU A 324 -23.40 -11.76 -1.87
CA LEU A 324 -23.98 -10.87 -0.86
C LEU A 324 -24.46 -9.55 -1.50
N SER A 325 -25.50 -8.97 -0.90
CA SER A 325 -25.98 -7.64 -1.28
C SER A 325 -24.91 -6.58 -1.04
N LEU A 326 -24.95 -5.48 -1.81
CA LEU A 326 -23.97 -4.40 -1.73
C LEU A 326 -23.73 -3.92 -0.28
N ASN A 327 -24.80 -3.72 0.50
CA ASN A 327 -24.72 -3.30 1.89
C ASN A 327 -23.98 -4.32 2.77
N ARG A 328 -24.33 -5.62 2.62
CA ARG A 328 -23.71 -6.71 3.38
C ARG A 328 -22.22 -6.82 3.05
N SER A 329 -21.91 -6.82 1.77
CA SER A 329 -20.53 -6.94 1.27
C SER A 329 -19.63 -5.82 1.79
N LEU A 330 -20.09 -4.57 1.73
CA LEU A 330 -19.33 -3.42 2.21
C LEU A 330 -19.08 -3.49 3.72
N ILE A 331 -20.10 -3.80 4.51
CA ILE A 331 -19.95 -3.91 5.96
C ILE A 331 -19.00 -5.06 6.31
N TYR A 332 -19.18 -6.26 5.74
CA TYR A 332 -18.28 -7.39 6.02
C TYR A 332 -16.85 -7.12 5.57
N GLY A 333 -16.66 -6.60 4.34
CA GLY A 333 -15.34 -6.33 3.79
C GLY A 333 -14.57 -5.26 4.57
N THR A 334 -15.27 -4.36 5.27
CA THR A 334 -14.66 -3.29 6.08
C THR A 334 -14.65 -3.56 7.59
N THR A 335 -15.24 -4.67 8.05
CA THR A 335 -15.21 -5.08 9.46
C THR A 335 -13.79 -5.47 9.88
N LEU A 336 -13.45 -5.14 11.13
CA LEU A 336 -12.19 -5.43 11.81
C LEU A 336 -12.45 -6.11 13.16
N ALA A 337 -11.39 -6.65 13.76
CA ALA A 337 -11.39 -6.91 15.20
C ALA A 337 -11.44 -5.59 15.98
N LYS A 338 -11.87 -5.63 17.25
CA LYS A 338 -12.03 -4.43 18.06
C LYS A 338 -10.76 -3.58 18.07
N GLN A 339 -10.90 -2.37 17.55
CA GLN A 339 -9.90 -1.31 17.60
C GLN A 339 -10.53 -0.05 18.18
N SER A 340 -9.82 0.57 19.12
CA SER A 340 -10.18 1.90 19.62
C SER A 340 -10.16 2.92 18.49
N ALA A 341 -11.12 3.85 18.48
CA ALA A 341 -11.13 4.96 17.53
C ALA A 341 -9.90 5.85 17.81
N THR A 342 -8.88 5.73 16.97
CA THR A 342 -7.62 6.47 17.06
C THR A 342 -7.46 7.46 15.92
N SER A 343 -8.23 7.30 14.85
CA SER A 343 -8.36 8.22 13.72
C SER A 343 -9.81 8.25 13.23
N GLY A 344 -10.20 9.27 12.47
CA GLY A 344 -11.56 9.40 11.91
C GLY A 344 -11.96 8.34 10.89
N GLN A 345 -11.07 7.39 10.60
CA GLN A 345 -11.26 6.32 9.62
C GLN A 345 -11.73 5.01 10.27
N VAL A 346 -11.54 4.86 11.58
CA VAL A 346 -11.98 3.70 12.37
C VAL A 346 -13.17 4.11 13.22
N TYR A 347 -14.30 3.44 13.01
CA TYR A 347 -15.46 3.54 13.87
C TYR A 347 -15.42 2.40 14.90
N ALA A 348 -15.17 2.77 16.15
CA ALA A 348 -15.35 1.88 17.28
C ALA A 348 -16.83 1.81 17.67
N ASP A 349 -17.15 0.90 18.59
CA ASP A 349 -18.48 0.72 19.17
C ASP A 349 -19.60 0.57 18.12
N CYS A 350 -19.28 -0.18 17.05
CA CYS A 350 -20.23 -0.47 15.98
C CYS A 350 -21.46 -1.21 16.52
N GLN A 351 -22.62 -0.95 15.94
CA GLN A 351 -23.85 -1.64 16.29
C GLN A 351 -24.12 -2.82 15.36
N ASP A 352 -24.72 -3.88 15.90
CA ASP A 352 -25.25 -4.94 15.08
C ASP A 352 -26.42 -4.43 14.22
N LEU A 353 -26.31 -4.58 12.89
CA LEU A 353 -27.32 -4.10 11.93
C LEU A 353 -28.57 -5.00 11.91
N ASP A 354 -28.37 -6.31 12.01
CA ASP A 354 -29.42 -7.31 11.98
C ASP A 354 -29.22 -8.40 13.04
N GLY A 355 -30.17 -9.34 13.13
CA GLY A 355 -30.16 -10.42 14.12
C GLY A 355 -30.75 -10.04 15.48
N THR A 356 -30.56 -10.93 16.47
CA THR A 356 -31.10 -10.78 17.83
C THR A 356 -30.48 -9.63 18.61
N ASN A 357 -29.33 -9.14 18.15
CA ASN A 357 -28.58 -8.07 18.79
C ASN A 357 -28.78 -6.71 18.10
N LYS A 358 -29.70 -6.61 17.12
CA LYS A 358 -29.92 -5.38 16.35
C LYS A 358 -30.05 -4.14 17.26
N GLY A 359 -29.24 -3.12 16.99
CA GLY A 359 -29.20 -1.86 17.74
C GLY A 359 -28.39 -1.90 19.04
N ASN A 360 -27.73 -3.02 19.36
CA ASN A 360 -26.75 -3.11 20.44
C ASN A 360 -25.34 -2.91 19.91
N ILE A 361 -24.47 -2.34 20.75
CA ILE A 361 -23.05 -2.20 20.46
C ILE A 361 -22.37 -3.58 20.52
N ASP A 362 -21.60 -3.89 19.49
CA ASP A 362 -20.66 -5.00 19.48
C ASP A 362 -19.31 -4.55 20.07
N PRO A 363 -18.92 -5.05 21.26
CA PRO A 363 -17.68 -4.64 21.90
C PRO A 363 -16.44 -5.27 21.26
N ASP A 364 -16.59 -6.28 20.41
CA ASP A 364 -15.50 -7.07 19.83
C ASP A 364 -15.18 -6.69 18.39
N ARG A 365 -15.96 -5.77 17.79
CA ARG A 365 -15.78 -5.34 16.41
C ARG A 365 -15.70 -3.83 16.25
N SER A 366 -14.94 -3.45 15.24
CA SER A 366 -14.83 -2.10 14.72
C SER A 366 -14.99 -2.14 13.21
N ARG A 367 -15.10 -0.98 12.59
CA ARG A 367 -15.25 -0.86 11.14
C ARG A 367 -14.38 0.26 10.58
N LEU A 368 -13.88 0.05 9.37
CA LEU A 368 -13.20 1.09 8.61
C LEU A 368 -14.15 1.80 7.64
N MET A 369 -13.96 3.10 7.45
CA MET A 369 -14.52 3.82 6.32
C MET A 369 -13.76 3.43 5.05
N MET A 370 -14.46 3.34 3.91
CA MET A 370 -13.81 3.48 2.61
C MET A 370 -13.48 4.97 2.43
N ILE A 371 -12.22 5.35 2.58
CA ILE A 371 -11.78 6.75 2.71
C ILE A 371 -11.77 7.46 1.35
N ALA A 372 -11.58 6.73 0.25
CA ALA A 372 -11.44 7.32 -1.07
C ALA A 372 -12.62 7.00 -1.99
N ASN A 373 -13.40 8.05 -2.30
CA ASN A 373 -14.56 8.03 -3.20
C ASN A 373 -14.23 7.45 -4.60
N ILE A 374 -12.96 7.49 -5.01
CA ILE A 374 -12.50 6.90 -6.29
C ILE A 374 -12.85 5.40 -6.38
N TYR A 375 -12.96 4.73 -5.24
CA TYR A 375 -13.23 3.29 -5.18
C TYR A 375 -14.71 2.93 -5.05
N ASP A 376 -15.59 3.88 -4.74
CA ASP A 376 -17.03 3.66 -4.71
C ASP A 376 -17.51 3.16 -6.07
N GLN A 377 -17.02 3.79 -7.14
CA GLN A 377 -17.36 3.42 -8.51
C GLN A 377 -16.85 2.03 -8.86
N THR A 378 -15.68 1.63 -8.36
CA THR A 378 -15.14 0.28 -8.55
C THR A 378 -16.08 -0.78 -7.97
N VAL A 379 -16.49 -0.63 -6.71
CA VAL A 379 -17.40 -1.58 -6.06
C VAL A 379 -18.77 -1.59 -6.76
N LEU A 380 -19.30 -0.43 -7.16
CA LEU A 380 -20.55 -0.33 -7.90
C LEU A 380 -20.46 -1.00 -9.28
N ASN A 381 -19.36 -0.82 -10.02
CA ASN A 381 -19.14 -1.46 -11.31
C ASN A 381 -19.10 -2.98 -11.17
N ILE A 382 -18.38 -3.50 -10.16
CA ILE A 382 -18.32 -4.94 -9.87
C ILE A 382 -19.71 -5.46 -9.51
N TYR A 383 -20.44 -4.76 -8.62
CA TYR A 383 -21.80 -5.15 -8.23
C TYR A 383 -22.76 -5.19 -9.41
N ASN A 384 -22.77 -4.15 -10.24
CA ASN A 384 -23.65 -4.04 -11.40
C ASN A 384 -23.28 -5.09 -12.47
N SER A 385 -21.99 -5.36 -12.67
CA SER A 385 -21.52 -6.41 -13.59
C SER A 385 -21.96 -7.80 -13.12
N GLN A 386 -21.86 -8.07 -11.82
CA GLN A 386 -22.24 -9.35 -11.23
C GLN A 386 -23.76 -9.59 -11.24
N ASN A 387 -24.56 -8.57 -10.93
CA ASN A 387 -25.99 -8.73 -10.64
C ASN A 387 -26.90 -8.24 -11.78
N ASN A 388 -26.38 -7.45 -12.71
CA ASN A 388 -27.12 -6.81 -13.80
C ASN A 388 -28.48 -6.21 -13.38
N PRO A 389 -28.53 -5.37 -12.33
CA PRO A 389 -29.79 -4.77 -11.87
C PRO A 389 -30.31 -3.73 -12.87
N ASP A 390 -31.63 -3.66 -13.02
CA ASP A 390 -32.31 -2.65 -13.84
C ASP A 390 -33.30 -1.83 -12.98
N PRO A 391 -33.04 -0.54 -12.71
CA PRO A 391 -31.88 0.24 -13.17
C PRO A 391 -30.58 -0.13 -12.43
N ALA A 392 -29.44 0.23 -13.04
CA ALA A 392 -28.12 0.07 -12.41
C ALA A 392 -28.03 0.84 -11.09
N VAL A 393 -27.32 0.27 -10.10
CA VAL A 393 -27.10 0.94 -8.81
C VAL A 393 -26.02 2.01 -8.96
N THR A 394 -26.32 3.23 -8.54
CA THR A 394 -25.43 4.39 -8.71
C THR A 394 -24.91 4.97 -7.39
N GLN A 395 -25.29 4.42 -6.24
CA GLN A 395 -24.91 4.93 -4.93
C GLN A 395 -24.69 3.78 -3.94
N LEU A 396 -23.72 3.96 -3.04
CA LEU A 396 -23.50 3.04 -1.94
C LEU A 396 -24.64 3.16 -0.90
N PRO A 397 -25.04 2.06 -0.24
CA PRO A 397 -26.10 2.09 0.76
C PRO A 397 -25.73 2.97 1.97
N ALA A 398 -26.68 3.77 2.44
CA ALA A 398 -26.44 4.70 3.55
C ALA A 398 -25.98 3.99 4.85
N GLU A 399 -26.49 2.80 5.13
CA GLU A 399 -26.08 1.98 6.29
C GLU A 399 -24.61 1.56 6.18
N ALA A 400 -24.16 1.16 4.98
CA ALA A 400 -22.76 0.90 4.73
C ALA A 400 -21.89 2.16 4.80
N MET A 401 -22.44 3.37 4.68
CA MET A 401 -21.68 4.62 4.79
C MET A 401 -21.85 5.31 6.14
N SER A 402 -22.65 4.75 7.05
CA SER A 402 -22.98 5.36 8.34
C SER A 402 -21.78 5.35 9.29
N THR A 403 -21.55 6.48 9.95
CA THR A 403 -20.49 6.68 10.94
C THR A 403 -21.01 6.74 12.37
N ASP A 404 -22.30 7.04 12.55
CA ASP A 404 -22.95 7.15 13.87
C ASP A 404 -24.43 6.72 13.78
N PRO A 405 -24.76 5.47 14.15
CA PRO A 405 -23.81 4.40 14.46
C PRO A 405 -23.20 3.82 13.18
N ALA A 406 -21.94 3.41 13.25
CA ALA A 406 -21.38 2.46 12.29
C ALA A 406 -21.91 1.05 12.58
N TYR A 407 -21.99 0.20 11.55
CA TYR A 407 -22.65 -1.11 11.64
C TYR A 407 -21.73 -2.30 11.37
N VAL A 408 -21.98 -3.39 12.09
CA VAL A 408 -21.42 -4.74 11.87
C VAL A 408 -22.56 -5.78 11.83
N TYR A 409 -22.24 -7.04 11.57
CA TYR A 409 -23.22 -8.13 11.60
C TYR A 409 -22.89 -9.13 12.69
N SER A 410 -23.87 -9.58 13.47
CA SER A 410 -23.63 -10.49 14.60
C SER A 410 -22.96 -11.80 14.16
N ASN A 411 -23.30 -12.29 12.98
CA ASN A 411 -22.83 -13.56 12.44
C ASN A 411 -21.96 -13.35 11.21
N TYR A 412 -21.14 -14.36 10.91
CA TYR A 412 -20.33 -14.37 9.70
C TYR A 412 -21.06 -15.08 8.54
N PRO A 413 -20.84 -14.67 7.29
CA PRO A 413 -21.55 -15.18 6.11
C PRO A 413 -21.05 -16.54 5.62
N TRP A 414 -20.05 -17.13 6.27
CA TRP A 414 -19.53 -18.46 5.98
C TRP A 414 -20.03 -19.54 6.96
N ASN A 415 -20.96 -19.17 7.85
CA ASN A 415 -21.65 -20.11 8.74
C ASN A 415 -22.80 -20.84 8.03
#